data_AF-A0A1R0WVS9-F1
#
_entry.id   AF-A0A1R0WVS9-F1
#
_cell.length_a   1.000
_cell.length_b   1.000
_cell.length_c   1.000
_cell.angle_alpha   90.00
_cell.angle_beta   90.00
_cell.angle_gamma   90.00
#
_symmetry.space_group_name_H-M   'P 1'
#
loop_
_entity.id
_entity.type
_entity.pdbx_description
1 polymer ?
#
loop_
_entity_poly.entity_id
_entity_poly.type
_entity_poly.pdbx_seq_one_letter_code
_entity_poly.pdbx_strand_id
1 'polypeptide(L)'
;MNKKWMLGSLALSLGLLSAGSGVMAASSSVGSSAIKNVAVIGTGKEGPATINNLTVKSVVPLVVHARAIYFYTSRGGNFFPMETFMYKAQEYRYLSNDIGTKAKLMNYIKKAYTHNAAAYYVQTQFLEHEGRMSQVNADLGNSLMFEKATARMLSKTATTAEFDLTVPYSSGQEGSESVYVKLKKVNGYWRIDTSPDILF
;
A
#
# COMPACT_ATOMS: atom_id res chain seq x y z
N MET A 1 -43.13 19.48 13.50
CA MET A 1 -43.57 18.46 14.48
C MET A 1 -42.36 17.94 15.22
N ASN A 2 -42.24 18.31 16.50
CA ASN A 2 -41.19 17.89 17.42
C ASN A 2 -41.50 16.50 17.97
N LYS A 3 -40.47 15.70 18.29
CA LYS A 3 -40.44 14.79 19.45
C LYS A 3 -39.00 14.37 19.76
N LYS A 4 -38.41 15.09 20.72
CA LYS A 4 -37.33 14.60 21.58
C LYS A 4 -37.93 13.56 22.52
N TRP A 5 -37.25 12.47 22.81
CA TRP A 5 -37.39 11.72 24.06
C TRP A 5 -36.00 11.44 24.63
N MET A 6 -35.94 11.50 25.95
CA MET A 6 -34.77 11.62 26.80
C MET A 6 -34.91 10.58 27.92
N LEU A 7 -33.77 10.21 28.51
CA LEU A 7 -33.57 9.64 29.87
C LEU A 7 -33.60 8.13 30.06
N GLY A 8 -32.59 7.66 30.80
CA GLY A 8 -32.52 6.34 31.44
C GLY A 8 -31.12 6.00 31.97
N SER A 9 -30.73 6.59 33.12
CA SER A 9 -29.55 6.23 33.93
C SER A 9 -29.86 5.11 34.94
N LEU A 10 -28.79 4.58 35.57
CA LEU A 10 -28.67 3.61 36.69
C LEU A 10 -28.52 2.13 36.24
N ALA A 11 -27.65 1.30 36.79
CA ALA A 11 -27.08 1.28 38.14
C ALA A 11 -25.70 0.58 38.21
N LEU A 12 -25.02 0.84 39.34
CA LEU A 12 -23.84 0.18 39.91
C LEU A 12 -23.96 -1.35 39.99
N SER A 13 -22.83 -2.04 39.83
CA SER A 13 -22.53 -3.22 40.66
C SER A 13 -21.03 -3.33 40.93
N LEU A 14 -20.68 -3.23 42.21
CA LEU A 14 -19.38 -3.61 42.76
C LEU A 14 -19.21 -5.14 42.71
N GLY A 15 -18.01 -5.60 42.39
CA GLY A 15 -17.59 -6.99 42.54
C GLY A 15 -16.19 -7.08 43.12
N LEU A 16 -16.08 -7.75 44.27
CA LEU A 16 -14.97 -7.83 45.21
C LEU A 16 -13.73 -8.60 44.72
N LEU A 17 -12.58 -8.12 45.20
CA LEU A 17 -11.39 -8.80 45.73
C LEU A 17 -11.26 -10.33 45.58
N SER A 18 -10.10 -10.76 45.07
CA SER A 18 -9.37 -11.92 45.61
C SER A 18 -7.87 -11.70 45.49
N ALA A 19 -7.21 -11.56 46.64
CA ALA A 19 -5.76 -11.61 46.78
C ALA A 19 -5.38 -13.05 47.15
N GLY A 20 -4.47 -13.65 46.38
CA GLY A 20 -3.88 -14.96 46.66
C GLY A 20 -2.38 -14.86 46.50
N SER A 21 -1.66 -14.84 47.63
CA SER A 21 -0.21 -14.91 47.72
C SER A 21 0.28 -16.33 47.45
N GLY A 22 1.38 -16.49 46.71
CA GLY A 22 2.04 -17.78 46.52
C GLY A 22 3.36 -17.65 45.78
N VAL A 23 4.46 -17.57 46.54
CA VAL A 23 5.86 -17.59 46.10
C VAL A 23 6.26 -19.03 45.75
N MET A 24 6.99 -19.27 44.65
CA MET A 24 8.04 -20.31 44.56
C MET A 24 9.02 -20.08 43.40
N ALA A 25 10.29 -19.95 43.79
CA ALA A 25 11.54 -20.53 43.23
C ALA A 25 11.99 -20.30 41.77
N ALA A 26 13.28 -19.99 41.69
CA ALA A 26 14.10 -19.73 40.52
C ALA A 26 14.64 -21.00 39.82
N SER A 27 15.01 -20.90 38.54
CA SER A 27 16.40 -20.97 38.07
C SER A 27 16.52 -20.92 36.54
N SER A 28 17.65 -20.36 36.12
CA SER A 28 18.13 -19.96 34.79
C SER A 28 18.42 -21.09 33.79
N SER A 29 18.22 -20.84 32.49
CA SER A 29 19.26 -21.08 31.45
C SER A 29 18.92 -20.44 30.09
N VAL A 30 19.77 -19.49 29.70
CA VAL A 30 20.36 -19.19 28.37
C VAL A 30 19.57 -19.55 27.10
N GLY A 31 19.27 -18.54 26.26
CA GLY A 31 18.94 -18.75 24.85
C GLY A 31 18.43 -17.55 24.07
N SER A 32 19.35 -16.75 23.51
CA SER A 32 19.24 -15.89 22.32
C SER A 32 18.30 -14.67 22.30
N SER A 33 18.95 -13.50 22.39
CA SER A 33 18.66 -12.19 21.78
C SER A 33 17.30 -11.92 21.12
N ALA A 34 16.49 -11.16 21.85
CA ALA A 34 15.78 -9.97 21.40
C ALA A 34 15.63 -9.72 19.88
N ILE A 35 14.48 -10.11 19.33
CA ILE A 35 13.75 -9.23 18.40
C ILE A 35 12.50 -8.78 19.14
N LYS A 36 12.61 -7.63 19.81
CA LYS A 36 11.44 -6.89 20.26
C LYS A 36 10.64 -6.54 19.02
N ASN A 37 9.46 -7.15 18.88
CA ASN A 37 8.38 -6.60 18.07
C ASN A 37 8.25 -5.13 18.42
N VAL A 38 8.67 -4.26 17.49
CA VAL A 38 8.32 -2.85 17.54
C VAL A 38 6.85 -2.78 17.15
N ALA A 39 6.00 -2.98 18.16
CA ALA A 39 4.63 -2.52 18.12
C ALA A 39 4.67 -0.99 18.00
N VAL A 40 4.58 -0.49 16.77
CA VAL A 40 4.19 0.90 16.53
C VAL A 40 2.72 1.00 16.89
N ILE A 41 2.44 1.23 18.17
CA ILE A 41 1.19 1.84 18.60
C ILE A 41 1.48 3.34 18.68
N GLY A 42 1.25 4.01 17.55
CA GLY A 42 1.22 5.45 17.42
C GLY A 42 -0.10 5.85 16.78
N THR A 43 -0.85 6.67 17.49
CA THR A 43 -2.20 7.18 17.17
C THR A 43 -2.35 7.69 15.73
N GLY A 44 -3.29 7.08 15.00
CA GLY A 44 -3.73 7.46 13.66
C GLY A 44 -3.97 6.22 12.80
N LYS A 45 -5.19 5.66 12.85
CA LYS A 45 -5.62 4.50 12.04
C LYS A 45 -5.78 4.87 10.57
N GLU A 46 -4.71 5.35 9.94
CA GLU A 46 -4.68 5.56 8.51
C GLU A 46 -3.62 4.66 7.90
N GLY A 47 -4.06 3.57 7.27
CA GLY A 47 -3.19 2.82 6.37
C GLY A 47 -2.71 3.72 5.23
N PRO A 48 -1.66 3.34 4.48
CA PRO A 48 -1.16 4.15 3.38
C PRO A 48 -2.23 4.47 2.32
N ALA A 49 -3.28 3.65 2.20
CA ALA A 49 -4.44 3.91 1.35
C ALA A 49 -5.38 5.04 1.86
N THR A 50 -5.22 5.52 3.09
CA THR A 50 -6.14 6.45 3.74
C THR A 50 -5.46 7.71 4.29
N ILE A 51 -4.27 8.06 3.78
CA ILE A 51 -3.56 9.29 4.18
C ILE A 51 -4.37 10.52 3.80
N ASN A 52 -4.93 11.23 4.79
CA ASN A 52 -5.64 12.50 4.57
C ASN A 52 -4.73 13.73 4.78
N ASN A 53 -3.70 13.60 5.61
CA ASN A 53 -2.75 14.65 5.96
C ASN A 53 -1.35 14.30 5.46
N LEU A 54 -1.00 14.82 4.28
CA LEU A 54 0.26 14.54 3.62
C LEU A 54 1.43 15.31 4.27
N THR A 55 2.45 14.59 4.69
CA THR A 55 3.70 15.12 5.23
C THR A 55 4.89 14.42 4.56
N VAL A 56 6.09 14.95 4.76
CA VAL A 56 7.34 14.30 4.32
C VAL A 56 7.48 12.89 4.90
N LYS A 57 6.99 12.65 6.12
CA LYS A 57 7.05 11.33 6.76
C LYS A 57 6.02 10.34 6.21
N SER A 58 4.90 10.83 5.66
CA SER A 58 3.83 9.96 5.15
C SER A 58 3.94 9.64 3.67
N VAL A 59 4.72 10.40 2.89
CA VAL A 59 4.84 10.17 1.44
C VAL A 59 5.59 8.88 1.10
N VAL A 60 6.65 8.55 1.84
CA VAL A 60 7.43 7.31 1.59
C VAL A 60 6.57 6.06 1.81
N PRO A 61 5.84 5.90 2.95
CA PRO A 61 4.90 4.79 3.12
C PRO A 61 3.81 4.71 2.04
N LEU A 62 3.33 5.85 1.53
CA LEU A 62 2.36 5.88 0.43
C LEU A 62 2.97 5.33 -0.87
N VAL A 63 4.18 5.77 -1.22
CA VAL A 63 4.89 5.32 -2.43
C VAL A 63 5.24 3.84 -2.32
N VAL A 64 5.66 3.37 -1.14
CA VAL A 64 5.88 1.95 -0.86
C VAL A 64 4.60 1.13 -1.08
N HIS A 65 3.46 1.60 -0.59
CA HIS A 65 2.17 0.94 -0.84
C HIS A 65 1.79 0.94 -2.33
N ALA A 66 2.03 2.06 -3.02
CA ALA A 66 1.82 2.20 -4.45
C ALA A 66 2.71 1.22 -5.25
N ARG A 67 3.95 1.01 -4.80
CA ARG A 67 4.89 0.01 -5.35
C ARG A 67 4.36 -1.40 -5.16
N ALA A 68 3.86 -1.73 -3.97
CA ALA A 68 3.28 -3.06 -3.72
C ALA A 68 2.11 -3.35 -4.67
N ILE A 69 1.26 -2.36 -4.93
CA ILE A 69 0.17 -2.46 -5.92
C ILE A 69 0.72 -2.69 -7.33
N TYR A 70 1.71 -1.90 -7.75
CA TYR A 70 2.37 -2.07 -9.05
C TYR A 70 2.88 -3.50 -9.22
N PHE A 71 3.78 -3.96 -8.34
CA PHE A 71 4.34 -5.31 -8.42
C PHE A 71 3.30 -6.42 -8.36
N TYR A 72 2.24 -6.25 -7.57
CA TYR A 72 1.13 -7.21 -7.54
C TYR A 72 0.42 -7.30 -8.89
N THR A 73 0.12 -6.16 -9.52
CA THR A 73 -0.51 -6.17 -10.85
C THR A 73 0.45 -6.66 -11.94
N SER A 74 1.70 -6.20 -11.92
CA SER A 74 2.74 -6.55 -12.91
C SER A 74 3.10 -8.03 -12.90
N ARG A 75 3.00 -8.72 -11.76
CA ARG A 75 3.20 -10.19 -11.70
C ARG A 75 1.95 -11.01 -12.05
N GLY A 76 0.83 -10.36 -12.39
CA GLY A 76 -0.42 -11.04 -12.73
C GLY A 76 -1.35 -11.30 -11.55
N GLY A 77 -1.06 -10.72 -10.38
CA GLY A 77 -1.85 -10.84 -9.17
C GLY A 77 -1.44 -12.02 -8.27
N ASN A 78 -2.41 -12.83 -7.87
CA ASN A 78 -2.17 -14.06 -7.13
C ASN A 78 -1.46 -15.07 -8.02
N PHE A 79 -0.47 -15.74 -7.45
CA PHE A 79 0.27 -16.77 -8.16
C PHE A 79 -0.61 -18.03 -8.20
N PHE A 80 -0.84 -18.53 -9.42
CA PHE A 80 -1.30 -19.89 -9.73
C PHE A 80 -2.83 -20.17 -9.81
N PRO A 81 -3.25 -20.99 -10.80
CA PRO A 81 -2.50 -21.40 -12.00
C PRO A 81 -2.33 -20.22 -12.97
N MET A 82 -1.14 -20.07 -13.55
CA MET A 82 -0.89 -19.07 -14.60
C MET A 82 -1.35 -19.65 -15.93
N GLU A 83 -2.29 -18.96 -16.57
CA GLU A 83 -2.80 -19.32 -17.88
C GLU A 83 -2.26 -18.34 -18.92
N THR A 84 -1.64 -18.87 -19.97
CA THR A 84 -1.01 -18.09 -21.04
C THR A 84 -1.64 -18.33 -22.40
N PHE A 85 -1.46 -17.39 -23.32
CA PHE A 85 -1.88 -17.51 -24.71
C PHE A 85 -0.97 -16.70 -25.63
N MET A 86 -0.95 -17.06 -26.92
CA MET A 86 -0.19 -16.33 -27.94
C MET A 86 -1.08 -15.28 -28.60
N TYR A 87 -0.59 -14.03 -28.65
CA TYR A 87 -1.25 -12.94 -29.38
C TYR A 87 -0.21 -12.11 -30.10
N LYS A 88 -0.35 -11.98 -31.42
CA LYS A 88 0.61 -11.26 -32.29
C LYS A 88 2.07 -11.67 -32.06
N ALA A 89 2.32 -12.99 -31.99
CA ALA A 89 3.63 -13.60 -31.74
C ALA A 89 4.28 -13.27 -30.37
N GLN A 90 3.52 -12.70 -29.43
CA GLN A 90 3.95 -12.46 -28.06
C GLN A 90 3.14 -13.35 -27.10
N GLU A 91 3.80 -13.94 -26.11
CA GLU A 91 3.11 -14.65 -25.04
C GLU A 91 2.52 -13.67 -24.04
N TYR A 92 1.23 -13.82 -23.76
CA TYR A 92 0.49 -13.10 -22.74
C TYR A 92 0.10 -14.07 -21.62
N ARG A 93 -0.09 -13.53 -20.42
CA ARG A 93 -0.66 -14.22 -19.26
C ARG A 93 -1.93 -13.52 -18.80
N TYR A 94 -2.96 -14.28 -18.44
CA TYR A 94 -4.14 -13.73 -17.79
C TYR A 94 -3.83 -13.31 -16.35
N LEU A 95 -4.50 -12.25 -15.89
CA LEU A 95 -4.43 -11.86 -14.48
C LEU A 95 -5.30 -12.79 -13.62
N SER A 96 -4.94 -12.91 -12.35
CA SER A 96 -5.69 -13.67 -11.36
C SER A 96 -7.11 -13.11 -11.14
N ASN A 97 -8.04 -13.97 -10.71
CA ASN A 97 -9.47 -13.65 -10.63
C ASN A 97 -9.80 -12.38 -9.82
N ASP A 98 -9.02 -12.06 -8.79
CA ASP A 98 -9.22 -10.87 -7.95
C ASP A 98 -8.94 -9.54 -8.69
N ILE A 99 -8.17 -9.57 -9.77
CA ILE A 99 -7.89 -8.42 -10.66
C ILE A 99 -8.19 -8.73 -12.14
N GLY A 100 -8.82 -9.86 -12.43
CA GLY A 100 -8.95 -10.43 -13.77
C GLY A 100 -9.91 -9.72 -14.72
N THR A 101 -10.64 -8.69 -14.26
CA THR A 101 -11.48 -7.86 -15.14
C THR A 101 -11.05 -6.41 -15.03
N LYS A 102 -11.32 -5.61 -16.08
CA LYS A 102 -10.97 -4.18 -16.11
C LYS A 102 -11.43 -3.43 -14.86
N ALA A 103 -12.67 -3.69 -14.42
CA ALA A 103 -13.24 -3.07 -13.23
C ALA A 103 -12.49 -3.47 -11.94
N LYS A 104 -12.18 -4.77 -11.77
CA LYS A 104 -11.44 -5.27 -10.61
C LYS A 104 -10.02 -4.71 -10.56
N LEU A 105 -9.31 -4.73 -11.70
CA LEU A 105 -7.97 -4.16 -11.85
C LEU A 105 -7.95 -2.67 -11.53
N MET A 106 -8.85 -1.89 -12.13
CA MET A 106 -8.99 -0.45 -11.88
C MET A 106 -9.24 -0.16 -10.39
N ASN A 107 -10.15 -0.91 -9.75
CA ASN A 107 -10.44 -0.73 -8.33
C ASN A 107 -9.24 -1.09 -7.45
N TYR A 108 -8.46 -2.10 -7.82
CA TYR A 108 -7.25 -2.49 -7.10
C TYR A 108 -6.18 -1.39 -7.18
N ILE A 109 -5.91 -0.84 -8.37
CA ILE A 109 -4.90 0.21 -8.57
C ILE A 109 -5.30 1.51 -7.85
N LYS A 110 -6.59 1.90 -7.91
CA LYS A 110 -7.10 3.12 -7.28
C LYS A 110 -6.98 3.17 -5.75
N LYS A 111 -6.54 2.09 -5.10
CA LYS A 111 -6.18 2.09 -3.67
C LYS A 111 -5.04 3.07 -3.35
N ALA A 112 -4.11 3.29 -4.28
CA ALA A 112 -3.02 4.27 -4.12
C ALA A 112 -2.96 5.34 -5.22
N TYR A 113 -3.60 5.14 -6.36
CA TYR A 113 -3.48 6.02 -7.53
C TYR A 113 -4.77 6.80 -7.83
N THR A 114 -4.64 7.92 -8.54
CA THR A 114 -5.79 8.65 -9.08
C THR A 114 -6.48 7.83 -10.18
N HIS A 115 -7.72 8.19 -10.51
CA HIS A 115 -8.45 7.50 -11.57
C HIS A 115 -7.71 7.57 -12.92
N ASN A 116 -7.18 8.75 -13.27
CA ASN A 116 -6.52 8.95 -14.56
C ASN A 116 -5.19 8.19 -14.64
N ALA A 117 -4.40 8.19 -13.56
CA ALA A 117 -3.18 7.39 -13.49
C ALA A 117 -3.47 5.89 -13.62
N ALA A 118 -4.50 5.40 -12.92
CA ALA A 118 -4.92 4.00 -13.03
C ALA A 118 -5.44 3.66 -14.43
N ALA A 119 -6.25 4.53 -15.05
CA ALA A 119 -6.82 4.29 -16.37
C ALA A 119 -5.74 4.25 -17.44
N TYR A 120 -4.76 5.16 -17.38
CA TYR A 120 -3.63 5.17 -18.29
C TYR A 120 -2.84 3.86 -18.19
N TYR A 121 -2.46 3.45 -16.98
CA TYR A 121 -1.74 2.20 -16.74
C TYR A 121 -2.49 0.97 -17.27
N VAL A 122 -3.79 0.88 -16.99
CA VAL A 122 -4.62 -0.24 -17.49
C VAL A 122 -4.68 -0.25 -19.01
N GLN A 123 -4.73 0.92 -19.64
CA GLN A 123 -4.79 1.05 -21.09
C GLN A 123 -3.47 0.72 -21.78
N THR A 124 -2.32 1.04 -21.16
CA THR A 124 -1.01 0.88 -21.79
C THR A 124 -0.35 -0.46 -21.48
N GLN A 125 -0.60 -1.03 -20.31
CA GLN A 125 0.13 -2.23 -19.84
C GLN A 125 -0.68 -3.52 -19.94
N PHE A 126 -1.98 -3.44 -20.23
CA PHE A 126 -2.86 -4.61 -20.24
C PHE A 126 -3.69 -4.72 -21.52
N LEU A 127 -4.02 -5.95 -21.86
CA LEU A 127 -4.91 -6.31 -22.96
C LEU A 127 -6.17 -6.93 -22.38
N GLU A 128 -7.34 -6.59 -22.92
CA GLU A 128 -8.56 -7.33 -22.64
C GLU A 128 -8.74 -8.40 -23.72
N HIS A 129 -8.79 -9.66 -23.31
CA HIS A 129 -8.97 -10.81 -24.19
C HIS A 129 -10.08 -11.69 -23.59
N GLU A 130 -11.15 -11.95 -24.35
CA GLU A 130 -12.30 -12.74 -23.89
C GLU A 130 -12.91 -12.24 -22.56
N GLY A 131 -12.94 -10.92 -22.36
CA GLY A 131 -13.46 -10.30 -21.14
C GLY A 131 -12.55 -10.43 -19.90
N ARG A 132 -11.34 -10.98 -20.08
CA ARG A 132 -10.31 -11.12 -19.04
C ARG A 132 -9.15 -10.19 -19.34
N MET A 133 -8.64 -9.54 -18.29
CA MET A 133 -7.40 -8.76 -18.41
C MET A 133 -6.22 -9.71 -18.49
N SER A 134 -5.28 -9.36 -19.36
CA SER A 134 -4.01 -10.03 -19.56
C SER A 134 -2.89 -9.02 -19.76
N GLN A 135 -1.66 -9.49 -19.68
CA GLN A 135 -0.45 -8.70 -19.88
C GLN A 135 0.63 -9.57 -20.53
N VAL A 136 1.66 -8.94 -21.09
CA VAL A 136 2.82 -9.67 -21.61
C VAL A 136 3.43 -10.53 -20.49
N ASN A 137 3.77 -11.77 -20.80
CA ASN A 137 4.45 -12.64 -19.85
C ASN A 137 5.94 -12.25 -19.77
N ALA A 138 6.25 -11.29 -18.90
CA ALA A 138 7.60 -10.78 -18.67
C ALA A 138 7.87 -10.61 -17.17
N ASP A 139 9.17 -10.63 -16.84
CA ASP A 139 9.68 -10.29 -15.52
C ASP A 139 9.98 -8.79 -15.45
N LEU A 140 9.47 -8.15 -14.38
CA LEU A 140 9.65 -6.72 -14.12
C LEU A 140 10.24 -6.56 -12.72
N GLY A 141 11.24 -5.68 -12.59
CA GLY A 141 11.86 -5.38 -11.30
C GLY A 141 12.94 -4.31 -11.39
N ASN A 142 13.11 -3.59 -10.28
CA ASN A 142 14.21 -2.67 -10.07
C ASN A 142 14.86 -2.93 -8.70
N SER A 143 16.15 -2.61 -8.59
CA SER A 143 16.94 -2.76 -7.35
C SER A 143 16.77 -1.58 -6.38
N LEU A 144 15.82 -0.67 -6.63
CA LEU A 144 15.59 0.52 -5.82
C LEU A 144 14.89 0.19 -4.50
N MET A 145 15.48 0.65 -3.40
CA MET A 145 14.99 0.44 -2.04
C MET A 145 14.08 1.59 -1.59
N PHE A 146 12.84 1.64 -2.11
CA PHE A 146 11.86 2.68 -1.76
C PHE A 146 11.57 2.79 -0.25
N GLU A 147 11.71 1.70 0.51
CA GLU A 147 11.59 1.68 1.98
C GLU A 147 12.65 2.54 2.70
N LYS A 148 13.80 2.76 2.04
CA LYS A 148 14.91 3.57 2.54
C LYS A 148 14.97 4.95 1.88
N ALA A 149 13.96 5.31 1.10
CA ALA A 149 13.93 6.60 0.42
C ALA A 149 13.87 7.75 1.44
N THR A 150 14.53 8.84 1.10
CA THR A 150 14.31 10.13 1.76
C THR A 150 13.49 11.02 0.85
N ALA A 151 12.65 11.89 1.43
CA ALA A 151 11.74 12.72 0.66
C ALA A 151 11.98 14.20 0.94
N ARG A 152 11.91 14.99 -0.13
CA ARG A 152 11.90 16.45 -0.10
C ARG A 152 10.60 16.94 -0.71
N MET A 153 9.84 17.74 0.02
CA MET A 153 8.64 18.39 -0.52
C MET A 153 9.07 19.55 -1.42
N LEU A 154 8.58 19.56 -2.66
CA LEU A 154 8.85 20.61 -3.63
C LEU A 154 7.73 21.65 -3.63
N SER A 155 6.48 21.17 -3.64
CA SER A 155 5.28 22.02 -3.63
C SER A 155 4.13 21.32 -2.91
N LYS A 156 3.23 22.10 -2.30
CA LYS A 156 2.00 21.58 -1.70
C LYS A 156 0.91 22.65 -1.67
N THR A 157 -0.27 22.27 -2.11
CA THR A 157 -1.53 23.02 -1.98
C THR A 157 -2.55 22.21 -1.18
N ALA A 158 -3.80 22.66 -1.11
CA ALA A 158 -4.88 21.91 -0.49
C ALA A 158 -5.22 20.60 -1.25
N THR A 159 -4.96 20.55 -2.56
CA THR A 159 -5.42 19.46 -3.45
C THR A 159 -4.31 18.81 -4.27
N THR A 160 -3.12 19.40 -4.34
CA THR A 160 -1.96 18.88 -5.08
C THR A 160 -0.71 18.92 -4.21
N ALA A 161 0.24 18.03 -4.47
CA ALA A 161 1.57 18.07 -3.86
C ALA A 161 2.59 17.38 -4.75
N GLU A 162 3.83 17.80 -4.63
CA GLU A 162 4.95 17.27 -5.39
C GLU A 162 6.15 17.03 -4.47
N PHE A 163 6.78 15.88 -4.65
CA PHE A 163 7.93 15.46 -3.88
C PHE A 163 9.03 14.95 -4.80
N ASP A 164 10.26 15.13 -4.36
CA ASP A 164 11.43 14.47 -4.89
C ASP A 164 11.90 13.45 -3.86
N LEU A 165 11.98 12.18 -4.27
CA LEU A 165 12.46 11.09 -3.44
C LEU A 165 13.86 10.71 -3.87
N THR A 166 14.80 10.69 -2.94
CA THR A 166 16.12 10.09 -3.15
C THR A 166 16.07 8.64 -2.71
N VAL A 167 16.15 7.72 -3.67
CA VAL A 167 15.96 6.28 -3.46
C VAL A 167 17.30 5.56 -3.67
N PRO A 168 17.87 4.93 -2.63
CA PRO A 168 19.12 4.20 -2.78
C PRO A 168 18.90 2.85 -3.50
N TYR A 169 19.95 2.34 -4.14
CA TYR A 169 19.97 0.96 -4.62
C TYR A 169 20.17 -0.05 -3.47
N SER A 170 19.96 -1.33 -3.78
CA SER A 170 20.24 -2.43 -2.85
C SER A 170 21.70 -2.52 -2.44
N SER A 171 21.95 -3.09 -1.26
CA SER A 171 23.29 -3.28 -0.70
C SER A 171 24.25 -3.92 -1.71
N GLY A 172 25.36 -3.25 -2.01
CA GLY A 172 26.35 -3.67 -3.01
C GLY A 172 26.34 -2.87 -4.31
N GLN A 173 25.35 -1.99 -4.51
CA GLN A 173 25.34 -0.98 -5.56
C GLN A 173 25.46 0.42 -4.93
N GLU A 174 26.45 1.19 -5.37
CA GLU A 174 26.61 2.58 -4.93
C GLU A 174 25.62 3.51 -5.65
N GLY A 175 25.16 4.54 -4.95
CA GLY A 175 24.34 5.61 -5.51
C GLY A 175 22.86 5.58 -5.15
N SER A 176 22.13 6.54 -5.70
CA SER A 176 20.70 6.73 -5.50
C SER A 176 20.07 7.40 -6.72
N GLU A 177 18.81 7.10 -6.99
CA GLU A 177 18.02 7.76 -8.02
C GLU A 177 17.08 8.82 -7.41
N SER A 178 16.82 9.88 -8.18
CA SER A 178 15.78 10.86 -7.87
C SER A 178 14.48 10.42 -8.55
N VAL A 179 13.43 10.25 -7.75
CA VAL A 179 12.10 9.84 -8.21
C VAL A 179 11.11 10.96 -7.91
N TYR A 180 10.53 11.52 -8.98
CA TYR A 180 9.56 12.61 -8.88
C TYR A 180 8.14 12.07 -8.66
N VAL A 181 7.50 12.50 -7.58
CA VAL A 181 6.17 12.02 -7.18
C VAL A 181 5.16 13.15 -7.20
N LYS A 182 4.15 13.03 -8.08
CA LYS A 182 2.98 13.91 -8.13
C LYS A 182 1.83 13.28 -7.36
N LEU A 183 1.14 14.09 -6.56
CA LEU A 183 -0.03 13.65 -5.79
C LEU A 183 -1.22 14.58 -5.97
N LYS A 184 -2.41 13.99 -5.91
CA LYS A 184 -3.68 14.71 -5.82
C LYS A 184 -4.53 14.21 -4.65
N LYS A 185 -5.32 15.11 -4.09
CA LYS A 185 -6.32 14.77 -3.07
C LYS A 185 -7.63 14.36 -3.74
N VAL A 186 -8.05 13.12 -3.51
CA VAL A 186 -9.27 12.51 -4.06
C VAL A 186 -10.11 12.00 -2.91
N ASN A 187 -11.35 12.48 -2.79
CA ASN A 187 -12.29 12.10 -1.72
C ASN A 187 -11.68 12.18 -0.31
N GLY A 188 -10.90 13.23 -0.06
CA GLY A 188 -10.26 13.46 1.24
C GLY A 188 -8.90 12.76 1.43
N TYR A 189 -8.49 11.88 0.53
CA TYR A 189 -7.25 11.11 0.64
C TYR A 189 -6.24 11.45 -0.46
N TRP A 190 -4.96 11.39 -0.13
CA TRP A 190 -3.89 11.60 -1.10
C TRP A 190 -3.67 10.34 -1.95
N ARG A 191 -3.47 10.56 -3.25
CA ARG A 191 -3.26 9.52 -4.27
C ARG A 191 -2.13 9.95 -5.20
N ILE A 192 -1.36 8.96 -5.68
CA ILE A 192 -0.33 9.16 -6.69
C ILE A 192 -1.00 9.51 -8.02
N ASP A 193 -0.58 10.62 -8.63
CA ASP A 193 -1.11 11.17 -9.89
C ASP A 193 -0.14 10.98 -11.06
N THR A 194 0.66 9.91 -10.98
CA THR A 194 1.53 9.42 -12.05
C THR A 194 1.21 7.95 -12.27
N SER A 195 1.27 7.49 -13.53
CA SER A 195 1.05 6.09 -13.85
C SER A 195 2.07 5.18 -13.15
N PRO A 196 1.66 4.02 -12.58
CA PRO A 196 2.56 3.05 -11.93
C PRO A 196 3.83 2.69 -12.73
N ASP A 197 3.71 2.40 -14.02
CA ASP A 197 4.83 2.03 -14.92
C ASP A 197 5.82 3.17 -15.19
N ILE A 198 5.39 4.42 -15.03
CA ILE A 198 6.27 5.58 -15.14
C ILE A 198 7.03 5.82 -13.83
N LEU A 199 6.44 5.38 -12.71
CA LEU A 199 7.01 5.60 -11.38
C LEU A 199 8.01 4.51 -10.96
N PHE A 200 7.92 3.29 -11.51
CA PHE A 200 8.68 2.11 -11.08
C PHE A 200 9.18 1.24 -12.24
#